data_AF-A0A5A7VVI1-F1
#
_entry.id   AF-A0A5A7VVI1-F1
#
_cell.length_a   1.000
_cell.length_b   1.000
_cell.length_c   1.000
_cell.angle_alpha   90.00
_cell.angle_beta   90.00
_cell.angle_gamma   90.00
#
_symmetry.space_group_name_H-M   'P 1'
#
loop_
_entity.id
_entity.type
_entity.pdbx_description
1 polymer ?
#
loop_
_entity_poly.entity_id
_entity_poly.type
_entity_poly.pdbx_seq_one_letter_code
_entity_poly.pdbx_strand_id
1 'polypeptide(L)'
;MTEPANVSQQTPLAQALQLTRDMLIACHAQDWERLTALEAEREPLVLRQHPRDAATHAQLDELLACDRELQELVRRARDTVAGQWQKETDRSKAILAYAQK
;
A
#
# COMPACT_ATOMS: atom_id res chain seq x y z
N MET A 1 -32.29 23.62 -21.99
CA MET A 1 -31.58 22.32 -21.93
C MET A 1 -30.17 22.62 -21.46
N THR A 2 -29.92 22.38 -20.17
CA THR A 2 -28.63 22.63 -19.54
C THR A 2 -27.82 21.34 -19.69
N GLU A 3 -26.75 21.37 -20.48
CA GLU A 3 -25.78 20.27 -20.53
C GLU A 3 -25.23 20.01 -19.12
N PRO A 4 -25.20 18.76 -18.62
CA PRO A 4 -24.58 18.48 -17.35
C PRO A 4 -23.08 18.74 -17.48
N ALA A 5 -22.55 19.60 -16.61
CA ALA A 5 -21.13 19.89 -16.49
C ALA A 5 -20.35 18.58 -16.36
N ASN A 6 -19.44 18.40 -17.32
CA ASN A 6 -18.39 17.41 -17.42
C ASN A 6 -17.95 16.85 -16.05
N VAL A 7 -18.17 15.54 -15.84
CA VAL A 7 -17.74 14.82 -14.64
C VAL A 7 -16.21 14.76 -14.64
N SER A 8 -15.61 15.75 -13.97
CA SER A 8 -14.30 15.72 -13.30
C SER A 8 -13.16 14.98 -14.02
N GLN A 9 -12.39 15.70 -14.84
CA GLN A 9 -11.03 15.29 -15.17
C GLN A 9 -10.15 15.41 -13.91
N GLN A 10 -10.10 14.37 -13.08
CA GLN A 10 -9.14 14.31 -11.98
C GLN A 10 -7.71 14.36 -12.53
N THR A 11 -6.85 15.14 -11.88
CA THR A 11 -5.44 15.16 -12.23
C THR A 11 -4.82 13.78 -11.94
N PRO A 12 -3.76 13.37 -12.67
CA PRO A 12 -3.10 12.10 -12.40
C PRO A 12 -2.65 11.95 -10.93
N LEU A 13 -2.24 13.06 -10.30
CA LEU A 13 -1.84 13.06 -8.89
C LEU A 13 -3.04 12.86 -7.94
N ALA A 14 -4.19 13.47 -8.22
CA ALA A 14 -5.40 13.24 -7.44
C ALA A 14 -5.87 11.78 -7.54
N GLN A 15 -5.76 11.17 -8.72
CA GLN A 15 -6.04 9.75 -8.91
C GLN A 15 -5.04 8.86 -8.15
N ALA A 16 -3.75 9.18 -8.20
CA ALA A 16 -2.72 8.46 -7.44
C ALA A 16 -2.97 8.52 -5.93
N LEU A 17 -3.39 9.68 -5.41
CA LEU A 17 -3.74 9.84 -4.00
C LEU A 17 -4.95 8.99 -3.61
N GLN A 18 -5.97 8.92 -4.46
CA GLN A 18 -7.12 8.05 -4.22
C GLN A 18 -6.72 6.57 -4.17
N LEU A 19 -5.91 6.12 -5.15
CA LEU A 19 -5.38 4.75 -5.15
C LEU A 19 -4.54 4.46 -3.89
N THR A 20 -3.74 5.42 -3.42
CA THR A 20 -2.96 5.28 -2.18
C THR A 20 -3.85 5.11 -0.95
N ARG A 21 -4.99 5.81 -0.88
CA ARG A 21 -5.97 5.61 0.20
C ARG A 21 -6.64 4.23 0.11
N ASP A 22 -6.97 3.78 -1.09
CA ASP A 22 -7.51 2.44 -1.31
C ASP A 22 -6.48 1.35 -0.95
N MET A 23 -5.19 1.60 -1.18
CA MET A 23 -4.09 0.73 -0.75
C MET A 23 -4.00 0.64 0.78
N LEU A 24 -4.17 1.74 1.51
CA LEU A 24 -4.23 1.70 2.97
C LEU A 24 -5.39 0.83 3.46
N ILE A 25 -6.57 0.95 2.83
CA ILE A 25 -7.73 0.09 3.13
C ILE A 25 -7.41 -1.38 2.87
N ALA A 26 -6.83 -1.71 1.71
CA ALA A 26 -6.42 -3.08 1.36
C ALA A 26 -5.38 -3.63 2.35
N CYS A 27 -4.40 -2.81 2.74
CA CYS A 27 -3.38 -3.18 3.72
C CYS A 27 -3.98 -3.47 5.11
N HIS A 28 -4.94 -2.66 5.56
CA HIS A 28 -5.65 -2.91 6.82
C HIS A 28 -6.49 -4.20 6.76
N ALA A 29 -7.08 -4.49 5.61
CA ALA A 29 -7.80 -5.73 5.36
C ALA A 29 -6.87 -6.95 5.14
N GLN A 30 -5.55 -6.75 5.10
CA GLN A 30 -4.56 -7.77 4.72
C GLN A 30 -4.79 -8.38 3.33
N ASP A 31 -5.42 -7.62 2.44
CA ASP A 31 -5.64 -8.02 1.04
C ASP A 31 -4.41 -7.66 0.20
N TRP A 32 -3.39 -8.52 0.30
CA TRP A 32 -2.08 -8.31 -0.33
C TRP A 32 -2.14 -8.37 -1.87
N GLU A 33 -3.07 -9.15 -2.43
CA GLU A 33 -3.28 -9.23 -3.87
C GLU A 33 -3.85 -7.91 -4.40
N ARG A 34 -4.90 -7.39 -3.75
CA ARG A 34 -5.47 -6.08 -4.11
C ARG A 34 -4.46 -4.95 -3.91
N LEU A 35 -3.68 -4.98 -2.83
CA LEU A 35 -2.63 -3.99 -2.58
C LEU A 35 -1.62 -3.93 -3.74
N THR A 36 -1.19 -5.09 -4.24
CA THR A 36 -0.22 -5.17 -5.34
C THR A 36 -0.82 -4.70 -6.67
N ALA A 37 -2.08 -5.04 -6.94
CA ALA A 37 -2.80 -4.57 -8.12
C ALA A 37 -2.94 -3.04 -8.13
N LEU A 38 -3.32 -2.46 -6.98
CA LEU A 38 -3.45 -1.01 -6.81
C LEU A 38 -2.12 -0.28 -6.98
N GLU A 39 -1.00 -0.84 -6.50
CA GLU A 39 0.32 -0.25 -6.69
C GLU A 39 0.69 -0.14 -8.18
N ALA A 40 0.42 -1.21 -8.95
CA ALA A 40 0.67 -1.22 -10.40
C ALA A 40 -0.18 -0.17 -11.15
N GLU A 41 -1.40 0.09 -10.67
CA GLU A 41 -2.25 1.17 -11.21
C GLU A 41 -1.74 2.56 -10.81
N ARG A 42 -1.19 2.70 -9.59
CA ARG A 42 -0.72 3.97 -9.02
C ARG A 42 0.62 4.43 -9.59
N GLU A 43 1.59 3.53 -9.72
CA GLU A 43 2.98 3.83 -10.12
C GLU A 43 3.09 4.75 -11.35
N PRO A 44 2.44 4.47 -12.50
CA PRO A 44 2.57 5.33 -13.68
C PRO A 44 1.93 6.72 -13.51
N LEU A 45 1.06 6.92 -12.52
CA LEU A 45 0.44 8.22 -12.25
C LEU A 45 1.36 9.14 -11.45
N VAL A 46 2.09 8.58 -10.48
CA VAL A 46 3.08 9.28 -9.64
C VAL A 46 4.32 9.66 -10.44
N LEU A 47 4.72 8.84 -11.41
CA LEU A 47 5.91 9.08 -12.23
C LEU A 47 5.70 10.12 -13.35
N ARG A 48 4.47 10.61 -13.55
CA ARG A 48 4.20 11.66 -14.54
C ARG A 48 4.79 12.99 -14.10
N GLN A 49 5.03 13.86 -15.09
CA GLN A 49 5.33 15.26 -14.78
C GLN A 49 4.08 15.92 -14.22
N HIS A 50 4.24 16.56 -13.06
CA HIS A 50 3.19 17.36 -12.43
C HIS A 50 3.58 18.85 -12.44
N PRO A 51 2.59 19.76 -12.47
CA PRO A 51 2.85 21.19 -12.36
C PRO A 51 3.62 21.54 -11.08
N ARG A 52 4.48 22.56 -11.15
CA ARG A 52 5.21 23.07 -9.96
C ARG A 52 4.42 24.17 -9.27
N ASP A 53 3.21 23.85 -8.82
CA ASP A 53 2.33 24.78 -8.10
C ASP A 53 2.08 24.33 -6.65
N ALA A 54 1.57 25.23 -5.82
CA ALA A 54 1.34 24.97 -4.40
C ALA A 54 0.33 23.84 -4.15
N ALA A 55 -0.68 23.68 -5.02
CA ALA A 55 -1.68 22.64 -4.89
C ALA A 55 -1.09 21.24 -5.13
N THR A 56 -0.23 21.12 -6.15
CA THR A 56 0.51 19.89 -6.44
C THR A 56 1.45 19.53 -5.30
N HIS A 57 2.18 20.50 -4.73
CA HIS A 57 3.04 20.24 -3.57
C HIS A 57 2.23 19.72 -2.37
N ALA A 58 1.08 20.32 -2.06
CA ALA A 58 0.22 19.86 -0.97
C ALA A 58 -0.28 18.41 -1.20
N GLN A 59 -0.64 18.06 -2.44
CA GLN A 59 -1.03 16.70 -2.79
C GLN A 59 0.13 15.69 -2.69
N LEU A 60 1.35 16.10 -3.07
CA LEU A 60 2.55 15.27 -2.90
C LEU A 60 2.89 15.04 -1.43
N ASP A 61 2.78 16.07 -0.59
CA ASP A 61 3.00 15.94 0.85
C ASP A 61 2.01 14.95 1.48
N GLU A 62 0.74 14.99 1.07
CA GLU A 62 -0.27 14.04 1.52
C GLU A 62 0.04 12.61 1.04
N LEU A 63 0.39 12.45 -0.24
CA LEU A 63 0.76 11.15 -0.81
C LEU A 63 1.96 10.53 -0.06
N LEU A 64 2.99 11.34 0.22
CA LEU A 64 4.17 10.90 0.98
C LEU A 64 3.82 10.54 2.44
N ALA A 65 2.87 11.23 3.06
CA ALA A 65 2.40 10.87 4.40
C ALA A 65 1.71 9.51 4.39
N CYS A 66 0.80 9.27 3.43
CA CYS A 66 0.14 7.98 3.26
C CYS A 66 1.14 6.85 2.93
N ASP A 67 2.14 7.10 2.08
CA ASP A 67 3.15 6.09 1.73
C ASP A 67 3.97 5.66 2.96
N ARG A 68 4.31 6.58 3.87
CA ARG A 68 5.01 6.24 5.12
C ARG A 68 4.14 5.39 6.04
N GLU A 69 2.85 5.70 6.16
CA GLU A 69 1.91 4.90 6.93
C GLU A 69 1.79 3.49 6.35
N LEU A 70 1.64 3.38 5.03
CA LEU A 70 1.55 2.10 4.35
C LEU A 70 2.83 1.26 4.56
N GLN A 71 4.01 1.86 4.43
CA GLN A 71 5.29 1.18 4.68
C GLN A 71 5.37 0.62 6.11
N GLU A 72 4.89 1.38 7.10
CA GLU A 72 4.88 0.93 8.49
C GLU A 72 3.93 -0.25 8.70
N LEU A 73 2.74 -0.22 8.10
CA LEU A 73 1.77 -1.32 8.16
C LEU A 73 2.32 -2.59 7.51
N VAL A 74 2.87 -2.48 6.29
CA VAL A 74 3.48 -3.61 5.58
C VAL A 74 4.66 -4.19 6.36
N ARG A 75 5.51 -3.33 6.94
CA ARG A 75 6.63 -3.77 7.80
C ARG A 75 6.15 -4.60 8.98
N ARG A 76 5.13 -4.12 9.71
CA ARG A 76 4.55 -4.84 10.85
C ARG A 76 3.93 -6.18 10.43
N ALA A 77 3.24 -6.21 9.30
CA ALA A 77 2.65 -7.44 8.77
C ALA A 77 3.74 -8.47 8.43
N ARG A 78 4.80 -8.05 7.74
CA ARG A 78 5.96 -8.89 7.42
C ARG A 78 6.62 -9.43 8.69
N ASP A 79 6.88 -8.57 9.67
CA ASP A 79 7.55 -8.96 10.91
C ASP A 79 6.69 -9.96 11.71
N THR A 80 5.36 -9.84 11.65
CA THR A 80 4.41 -10.79 12.24
C THR A 80 4.52 -12.17 11.60
N VAL A 81 4.50 -12.23 10.26
CA VAL A 81 4.63 -13.51 9.51
C VAL A 81 5.99 -14.15 9.78
N ALA A 82 7.07 -13.37 9.79
CA ALA A 82 8.41 -13.87 10.10
C ALA A 82 8.47 -14.50 11.50
N GLY A 83 7.84 -13.86 12.50
CA GLY A 83 7.76 -14.40 13.85
C GLY A 83 6.97 -15.71 13.95
N GLN A 84 5.89 -15.85 13.18
CA GLN A 84 5.11 -17.10 13.12
C GLN A 84 5.92 -18.23 12.47
N TRP A 85 6.57 -17.94 11.34
CA TRP A 85 7.41 -18.91 10.64
C TRP A 85 8.55 -19.46 11.51
N GLN A 86 9.22 -18.55 12.25
CA GLN A 86 10.29 -18.93 13.16
C GLN A 86 9.79 -19.89 14.25
N LYS A 87 8.64 -19.61 14.86
CA LYS A 87 8.03 -20.48 15.88
C LYS A 87 7.74 -21.88 15.36
N GLU A 88 7.17 -22.02 14.17
CA GLU A 88 6.87 -23.33 13.57
C GLU A 88 8.15 -24.10 13.20
N THR A 89 9.17 -23.38 12.74
CA THR A 89 10.49 -23.97 12.48
C THR A 89 11.11 -24.52 13.76
N ASP A 90 11.08 -23.76 14.85
CA ASP A 90 11.64 -24.17 16.14
C ASP A 90 10.86 -25.33 16.76
N ARG A 91 9.53 -25.33 16.62
CA ARG A 91 8.68 -26.46 17.00
C ARG A 91 9.05 -27.74 16.26
N SER A 92 9.23 -27.65 14.94
CA SER A 92 9.61 -28.80 14.11
C SER A 92 10.96 -29.38 14.52
N LYS A 93 11.94 -28.53 14.82
CA LYS A 93 13.26 -28.97 15.33
C LYS A 93 13.13 -29.67 16.68
N ALA A 94 12.32 -29.16 17.60
CA ALA A 94 12.11 -29.78 18.91
C ALA A 94 11.51 -31.19 18.80
N ILE A 95 10.51 -31.40 17.92
CA ILE A 95 9.91 -32.72 17.67
C ILE A 95 10.96 -33.71 17.18
N LEU A 96 11.77 -33.32 16.19
CA LEU A 96 12.85 -34.16 15.66
C LEU A 96 13.88 -34.54 16.74
N ALA A 97 14.20 -33.60 17.65
CA ALA A 97 15.12 -33.87 18.74
C ALA A 97 14.56 -34.88 19.76
N TYR A 98 13.25 -34.86 20.04
CA TYR A 98 12.60 -35.86 20.88
C TYR A 98 12.50 -37.24 20.22
N ALA A 99 12.29 -37.31 18.90
CA ALA A 99 12.21 -38.57 18.16
C ALA A 99 13.55 -39.30 18.01
N GLN A 100 14.67 -38.63 18.32
CA GLN A 100 16.03 -39.20 18.28
C GLN A 100 16.52 -39.72 19.65
N LYS A 101 15.67 -39.67 20.68
CA LYS A 101 15.91 -40.26 22.01
C LYS A 101 15.11 -41.54 22.19
#